data_AF-A0A5B8UJG2-F1
#
_entry.id   AF-A0A5B8UJG2-F1
#
_cell.length_a   1.000
_cell.length_b   1.000
_cell.length_c   1.000
_cell.angle_alpha   90.00
_cell.angle_beta   90.00
_cell.angle_gamma   90.00
#
_symmetry.space_group_name_H-M   'P 1'
#
loop_
_entity.id
_entity.type
_entity.pdbx_description
1 polymer ?
#
loop_
_entity_poly.entity_id
_entity_poly.type
_entity_poly.pdbx_seq_one_letter_code
_entity_poly.pdbx_strand_id
1 'polypeptide(L)' 'MYPQALQQRLERAVIAYKSEHQEKPSLLQISRTDYNTLLPHESPNARCGLAIYGVTVVGLDDVRSGDYHLVS' A
#
# COMPACT_ATOMS: atom_id res chain seq x y z
N MET A 1 4.66 -9.29 15.32
CA MET A 1 3.83 -10.03 14.34
C MET A 1 2.87 -9.09 13.59
N TYR A 2 3.37 -8.03 12.93
CA TYR A 2 2.52 -6.98 12.32
C TYR A 2 2.62 -6.82 10.78
N PRO A 3 3.77 -7.00 10.09
CA PRO A 3 3.87 -6.59 8.69
C PRO A 3 3.09 -7.48 7.71
N GLN A 4 3.02 -8.79 7.94
CA GLN A 4 2.31 -9.72 7.04
C GLN A 4 0.78 -9.51 7.00
N ALA A 5 0.17 -9.16 8.13
CA ALA A 5 -1.28 -8.98 8.21
C ALA A 5 -1.76 -7.71 7.48
N LEU A 6 -0.98 -6.63 7.56
CA LEU A 6 -1.29 -5.38 6.87
C LEU A 6 -1.13 -5.53 5.36
N GLN A 7 -0.03 -6.12 4.90
CA GLN A 7 0.22 -6.35 3.49
C GLN A 7 -0.92 -7.15 2.83
N GLN A 8 -1.32 -8.26 3.44
CA GLN A 8 -2.44 -9.09 2.94
C GLN A 8 -3.77 -8.32 2.87
N ARG A 9 -4.00 -7.40 3.81
CA ARG A 9 -5.22 -6.58 3.82
C ARG A 9 -5.24 -5.57 2.66
N LEU A 10 -4.10 -4.93 2.39
CA LEU A 10 -3.95 -4.02 1.25
C LEU A 10 -4.06 -4.77 -0.09
N GLU A 11 -3.44 -5.94 -0.18
CA GLU A 11 -3.55 -6.85 -1.32
C GLU A 11 -5.01 -7.20 -1.63
N ARG A 12 -5.78 -7.60 -0.60
CA ARG A 12 -7.22 -7.89 -0.74
C ARG A 12 -8.03 -6.67 -1.17
N ALA A 13 -7.70 -5.48 -0.65
CA ALA A 13 -8.39 -4.24 -1.04
C ALA A 13 -8.21 -3.92 -2.52
N VAL A 14 -6.99 -4.06 -3.05
CA VAL A 14 -6.70 -3.86 -4.48
C VAL A 14 -7.42 -4.89 -5.34
N ILE A 15 -7.47 -6.15 -4.92
CA ILE A 15 -8.20 -7.22 -5.65
C ILE A 15 -9.70 -6.94 -5.66
N ALA A 16 -10.29 -6.58 -4.51
CA ALA A 16 -11.71 -6.27 -4.39
C ALA A 16 -12.10 -5.09 -5.30
N TYR A 17 -11.33 -4.00 -5.24
CA TYR A 17 -11.53 -2.84 -6.12
C TYR A 17 -11.49 -3.23 -7.59
N LYS A 18 -10.50 -4.03 -8.00
CA LYS A 18 -10.40 -4.51 -9.38
C LYS A 18 -11.60 -5.36 -9.79
N SER A 19 -12.13 -6.16 -8.87
CA SER A 19 -13.33 -6.96 -9.13
C SER A 19 -14.58 -6.12 -9.28
N GLU A 20 -14.69 -5.02 -8.52
CA GLU A 20 -15.87 -4.13 -8.51
C GLU A 20 -15.87 -3.17 -9.71
N HIS A 21 -14.72 -2.58 -10.03
CA HIS A 21 -14.59 -1.54 -11.06
C HIS A 21 -14.07 -2.07 -12.40
N GLN A 22 -13.67 -3.36 -12.47
CA GLN A 22 -12.98 -3.97 -13.63
C GLN A 22 -11.63 -3.33 -14.00
N GLU A 23 -11.13 -2.41 -13.16
CA GLU A 23 -9.86 -1.70 -13.34
C GLU A 23 -9.04 -1.66 -12.05
N LYS A 24 -7.73 -1.45 -12.17
CA LYS A 24 -6.88 -1.31 -10.98
C LYS A 24 -6.98 0.12 -10.44
N PRO A 25 -6.91 0.31 -9.11
CA PRO A 25 -6.76 1.65 -8.56
C PRO A 25 -5.44 2.27 -9.06
N SER A 26 -5.45 3.57 -9.33
CA SER A 26 -4.27 4.32 -9.75
C SER A 26 -3.24 4.45 -8.63
N LEU A 27 -3.72 4.71 -7.40
CA LEU A 27 -2.88 4.87 -6.21
C LEU A 27 -3.50 4.19 -4.99
N LEU A 28 -2.63 3.68 -4.12
CA LEU A 28 -2.99 3.22 -2.78
C LEU A 28 -2.31 4.12 -1.75
N GLN A 29 -3.10 4.81 -0.95
CA GLN A 29 -2.60 5.70 0.10
C GLN A 29 -2.72 5.00 1.44
N ILE A 30 -1.66 5.01 2.23
CA ILE A 30 -1.60 4.46 3.60
C ILE A 30 -0.88 5.44 4.52
N SER A 31 -0.89 5.18 5.82
CA SER A 31 -0.12 6.01 6.76
C SER A 31 1.38 5.92 6.45
N ARG A 32 2.11 7.01 6.69
CA ARG A 32 3.58 7.00 6.56
C ARG A 32 4.24 5.94 7.45
N THR A 33 3.71 5.70 8.64
CA THR A 33 4.18 4.64 9.55
C THR A 33 4.06 3.25 8.92
N ASP A 34 2.91 2.96 8.33
CA ASP A 34 2.65 1.68 7.65
C ASP A 34 3.51 1.53 6.40
N TYR A 35 3.63 2.60 5.62
CA TYR A 35 4.50 2.63 4.44
C TYR A 35 5.94 2.29 4.80
N ASN A 36 6.48 2.91 5.85
CA ASN A 36 7.84 2.62 6.32
C ASN A 36 8.00 1.21 6.91
N THR A 37 6.92 0.64 7.45
CA THR A 37 6.91 -0.73 7.98
C THR A 37 6.87 -1.78 6.86
N LEU A 38 6.23 -1.45 5.73
CA LEU A 38 6.08 -2.31 4.56
C LEU A 38 7.21 -2.15 3.54
N LEU A 39 7.93 -1.02 3.56
CA LEU A 39 9.10 -0.82 2.72
C LEU A 39 10.12 -1.93 3.01
N PRO A 40 10.63 -2.61 1.96
CA PRO A 40 11.73 -3.54 2.16
C PRO A 40 12.92 -2.77 2.72
N HIS A 41 13.37 -3.15 3.92
CA HIS A 41 14.56 -2.61 4.56
C HIS A 41 15.83 -3.04 3.83
N GLU A 42 15.96 -2.79 2.53
CA GLU A 42 17.15 -3.18 1.78
C GLU A 42 17.84 -1.98 1.16
N SER A 43 18.95 -1.62 1.81
CA SER A 43 20.03 -0.75 1.38
C SER A 43 19.77 0.77 1.35
N PRO A 44 20.71 1.57 1.89
CA PRO A 44 20.64 3.05 1.88
C PRO A 44 20.66 3.67 0.46
N ASN A 45 20.83 2.85 -0.58
CA ASN A 45 20.85 3.26 -1.98
C ASN A 45 19.63 2.79 -2.80
N ALA A 46 18.70 2.02 -2.20
CA ALA A 46 17.51 1.57 -2.90
C ALA A 46 16.44 2.66 -2.91
N ARG A 47 16.32 3.39 -4.03
CA ARG A 47 15.16 4.24 -4.31
C ARG A 47 13.97 3.39 -4.78
N CYS A 48 13.61 2.36 -4.02
CA CYS A 48 12.51 1.47 -4.37
C CYS A 48 11.21 2.00 -3.77
N GLY A 49 10.24 2.34 -4.61
CA GLY A 49 8.87 2.61 -4.18
C GLY A 49 8.14 1.31 -3.84
N LEU A 50 7.17 1.37 -2.94
CA LEU A 50 6.31 0.23 -2.62
C LEU A 50 5.22 0.11 -3.69
N ALA A 51 5.02 -1.10 -4.22
CA ALA A 51 3.95 -1.40 -5.15
C ALA A 51 3.24 -2.71 -4.78
N ILE A 52 1.90 -2.71 -4.82
CA ILE A 52 1.07 -3.88 -4.53
C ILE A 52 0.25 -4.21 -5.77
N TYR A 53 0.44 -5.41 -6.36
CA TYR A 53 -0.19 -5.82 -7.63
C TYR A 53 -0.02 -4.84 -8.81
N GLY A 54 1.08 -4.07 -8.80
CA GLY A 54 1.37 -3.04 -9.80
C GLY A 54 0.69 -1.69 -9.53
N VAL A 55 0.04 -1.53 -8.37
CA VAL A 55 -0.49 -0.25 -7.89
C VAL A 55 0.59 0.42 -7.04
N THR A 56 0.90 1.68 -7.34
CA THR A 56 1.85 2.46 -6.56
C THR A 56 1.26 2.80 -5.19
N VAL A 57 2.02 2.50 -4.14
CA VAL A 57 1.64 2.82 -2.76
C VAL A 57 2.34 4.11 -2.34
N VAL A 58 1.64 4.99 -1.64
CA VAL A 58 2.19 6.23 -1.09
C VAL A 58 1.87 6.35 0.39
N GLY A 59 2.86 6.79 1.18
CA GLY A 59 2.73 7.04 2.60
C GLY A 59 2.45 8.52 2.90
N LEU A 60 1.27 8.81 3.45
CA LEU A 60 0.83 10.17 3.82
C LEU A 60 0.73 10.31 5.34
N ASP A 61 0.95 11.53 5.85
CA ASP A 61 0.82 11.83 7.29
C ASP A 61 -0.66 11.97 7.71
N ASP A 62 -1.55 12.30 6.77
CA ASP A 62 -2.98 12.51 7.02
C ASP A 62 -3.80 11.22 7.09
N VAL A 63 -3.20 10.07 6.77
CA VAL A 63 -3.85 8.75 6.85
C VAL A 63 -3.48 8.09 8.17
N ARG A 64 -4.48 7.66 8.94
CA ARG A 64 -4.26 6.99 10.22
C ARG A 64 -3.66 5.60 10.01
N SER A 65 -2.82 5.16 10.94
CA SER A 65 -2.22 3.82 10.88
C SER A 65 -3.27 2.72 10.89
N GLY A 66 -3.13 1.78 9.95
CA GLY A 66 -4.10 0.72 9.70
C GLY A 66 -5.26 1.11 8.78
N ASP A 67 -5.38 2.38 8.35
CA ASP A 67 -6.33 2.81 7.33
C ASP A 67 -5.67 2.87 5.95
N TYR A 68 -6.49 2.83 4.90
CA TYR A 68 -6.05 2.93 3.51
C TYR A 68 -7.10 3.66 2.66
N HIS A 69 -6.64 4.32 1.60
CA HIS A 69 -7.49 4.92 0.59
C HIS A 69 -7.07 4.45 -0.80
N LEU A 70 -8.07 4.09 -1.60
CA LEU A 70 -7.89 3.72 -3.00
C LEU A 70 -8.32 4.91 -3.86
N VAL A 71 -7.45 5.34 -4.77
CA VAL A 71 -7.71 6.45 -5.69
C VAL A 71 -7.83 5.89 -7.10
N SER A 72 -8.93 6.24 -7.78
CA SER A 72 -9.19 5.94 -9.19
C SER A 72 -8.60 6.99 -10.10
#